data_AF-A0A521RPE9-F1
#
_entry.id   AF-A0A521RPE9-F1
#
_cell.length_a   1.000
_cell.length_b   1.000
_cell.length_c   1.000
_cell.angle_alpha   90.00
_cell.angle_beta   90.00
_cell.angle_gamma   90.00
#
_symmetry.space_group_name_H-M   'P 1'
#
loop_
_entity.id
_entity.type
_entity.pdbx_description
1 polymer ?
#
loop_
_entity_poly.entity_id
_entity_poly.type
_entity_poly.pdbx_seq_one_letter_code
_entity_poly.pdbx_strand_id
1 'polypeptide(L)'
;MPLIPLLLGLAPTVAEWILGDKTGKAVGKVTSIAQDILGTSDVDQIERAVAADPNLALQFKQAVIQAAADEKRMELDALKAQLADVQSARAQTVELAKAGSVIAWGAPVVSVIIAVGFFVMLYLIIRREIPEGSRDLANIMLGSLGSSFTGVVAYWVGSSAGSAQKTAALAAASRGG
;
A
#
# COMPACT_ATOMS: atom_id res chain seq x y z
N MET A 1 -8.55 -26.47 21.03
CA MET A 1 -7.55 -25.95 20.07
C MET A 1 -7.73 -26.61 18.68
N PRO A 2 -8.83 -26.38 17.92
CA PRO A 2 -9.06 -27.15 16.70
C PRO A 2 -8.97 -26.36 15.37
N LEU A 3 -8.61 -25.07 15.40
CA LEU A 3 -8.50 -24.25 14.17
C LEU A 3 -7.29 -24.59 13.29
N ILE A 4 -6.27 -25.26 13.84
CA ILE A 4 -4.98 -25.49 13.18
C ILE A 4 -5.10 -26.35 11.89
N PRO A 5 -5.80 -27.50 11.85
CA PRO A 5 -5.96 -28.29 10.63
C PRO A 5 -6.82 -27.61 9.55
N LEU A 6 -7.80 -26.76 9.92
CA LEU A 6 -8.57 -25.97 8.96
C LEU A 6 -7.69 -24.87 8.35
N LEU A 7 -6.84 -24.24 9.17
CA LEU A 7 -5.85 -23.24 8.76
C LEU A 7 -4.71 -23.84 7.91
N LEU A 8 -4.27 -25.07 8.19
CA LEU A 8 -3.28 -25.77 7.35
C LEU A 8 -3.83 -26.21 5.99
N GLY A 9 -5.15 -26.39 5.88
CA GLY A 9 -5.83 -26.73 4.63
C GLY A 9 -6.22 -25.53 3.76
N LEU A 10 -6.11 -24.32 4.30
CA LEU A 10 -6.35 -23.07 3.59
C LEU A 10 -5.01 -22.53 3.09
N ALA A 11 -4.98 -22.00 1.86
CA ALA A 11 -3.76 -21.46 1.27
C ALA A 11 -3.14 -20.39 2.19
N PRO A 12 -1.79 -20.24 2.22
CA PRO A 12 -1.10 -19.26 3.05
C PRO A 12 -1.68 -17.83 2.91
N THR A 13 -2.17 -17.52 1.71
CA THR A 13 -2.81 -16.25 1.35
C THR A 13 -4.08 -15.94 2.15
N VAL A 14 -4.87 -16.96 2.49
CA VAL A 14 -6.09 -16.81 3.30
C VAL A 14 -5.73 -16.59 4.77
N ALA A 15 -4.73 -17.33 5.27
CA ALA A 15 -4.26 -17.14 6.64
C ALA A 15 -3.68 -15.72 6.83
N GLU A 16 -2.90 -15.24 5.87
CA GLU A 16 -2.36 -13.88 5.87
C GLU A 16 -3.47 -12.81 5.79
N TRP A 17 -4.50 -13.03 4.97
CA TRP A 17 -5.65 -12.13 4.89
C TRP A 17 -6.43 -12.04 6.22
N ILE A 18 -6.70 -13.18 6.86
CA ILE A 18 -7.45 -13.22 8.13
C ILE A 18 -6.60 -12.68 9.31
N LEU A 19 -5.33 -13.09 9.41
CA LEU A 19 -4.45 -12.69 10.51
C LEU A 19 -3.94 -11.25 10.34
N GLY A 20 -3.80 -10.77 9.10
CA GLY A 20 -3.39 -9.41 8.78
C GLY A 20 -4.49 -8.37 8.97
N ASP A 21 -5.76 -8.79 8.96
CA ASP A 21 -6.89 -7.88 9.13
C ASP A 21 -7.17 -7.57 10.61
N LYS A 22 -6.70 -6.39 11.04
CA LYS A 22 -6.95 -5.85 12.39
C LYS A 22 -8.38 -5.37 12.63
N THR A 23 -9.21 -5.31 11.57
CA THR A 23 -10.57 -4.77 11.64
C THR A 23 -11.65 -5.85 11.78
N GLY A 24 -11.28 -7.13 11.64
CA GLY A 24 -12.21 -8.27 11.77
C GLY A 24 -13.18 -8.45 10.59
N LYS A 25 -13.01 -7.70 9.51
CA LYS A 25 -13.78 -7.81 8.27
C LYS A 25 -13.57 -9.15 7.58
N ALA A 26 -12.33 -9.64 7.53
CA ALA A 26 -11.98 -10.93 6.95
C ALA A 26 -12.70 -12.07 7.69
N VAL A 27 -12.65 -12.04 9.03
CA VAL A 27 -13.38 -13.00 9.88
C VAL A 27 -14.88 -12.90 9.63
N GLY A 28 -15.46 -11.69 9.63
CA GLY A 28 -16.89 -11.51 9.35
C GLY A 28 -17.31 -12.04 7.98
N LYS A 29 -16.47 -11.88 6.97
CA LYS A 29 -16.74 -12.38 5.62
C LYS A 29 -16.65 -13.90 5.53
N VAL A 30 -15.68 -14.52 6.21
CA VAL A 30 -15.59 -15.98 6.33
C VAL A 30 -16.81 -16.55 7.07
N THR A 31 -17.25 -15.89 8.14
CA THR A 31 -18.46 -16.28 8.88
C THR A 31 -19.74 -16.15 8.03
N SER A 32 -19.85 -15.11 7.20
CA SER A 32 -20.97 -14.98 6.24
C SER A 32 -20.96 -16.12 5.22
N ILE A 33 -19.81 -16.43 4.63
CA ILE A 33 -19.67 -17.54 3.67
C ILE A 33 -20.03 -18.88 4.32
N ALA A 34 -19.62 -19.07 5.58
CA ALA A 34 -20.00 -20.24 6.35
C ALA A 34 -21.51 -20.32 6.60
N GLN A 35 -22.16 -19.20 6.90
CA GLN A 35 -23.60 -19.16 7.07
C GLN A 35 -24.34 -19.49 5.77
N ASP A 36 -23.86 -19.01 4.63
CA ASP A 36 -24.48 -19.24 3.32
C ASP A 36 -24.34 -20.69 2.83
N ILE A 37 -23.18 -21.32 3.08
CA ILE A 37 -22.88 -22.67 2.55
C ILE A 37 -23.19 -23.77 3.57
N LEU A 38 -22.83 -23.54 4.83
CA LEU A 38 -22.91 -24.54 5.91
C LEU A 38 -24.12 -24.30 6.83
N GLY A 39 -24.85 -23.20 6.65
CA GLY A 39 -26.02 -22.86 7.48
C GLY A 39 -25.67 -22.41 8.90
N THR A 40 -24.40 -22.17 9.20
CA THR A 40 -23.94 -21.82 10.55
C THR A 40 -22.83 -20.79 10.52
N SER A 41 -22.91 -19.84 11.45
CA SER A 41 -21.90 -18.80 11.71
C SER A 41 -20.98 -19.16 12.88
N ASP A 42 -21.23 -20.29 13.55
CA ASP A 42 -20.49 -20.74 14.73
C ASP A 42 -19.26 -21.53 14.31
N VAL A 43 -18.09 -21.06 14.72
CA VAL A 43 -16.78 -21.61 14.37
C VAL A 43 -16.65 -23.10 14.70
N ASP A 44 -17.16 -23.54 15.85
CA ASP A 44 -17.08 -24.95 16.26
C ASP A 44 -18.03 -25.83 15.42
N GLN A 45 -19.14 -25.24 14.92
CA GLN A 45 -20.08 -25.94 14.05
C GLN A 45 -19.62 -25.97 12.60
N ILE A 46 -18.89 -24.95 12.15
CA ILE A 46 -18.25 -24.90 10.84
C ILE A 46 -17.29 -26.08 10.70
N GLU A 47 -16.42 -26.31 11.69
CA GLU A 47 -15.49 -27.43 11.66
C GLU A 47 -16.21 -28.79 11.58
N ARG A 48 -17.31 -28.96 12.32
CA ARG A 48 -18.11 -30.19 12.28
C ARG A 48 -18.84 -30.36 10.95
N ALA A 49 -19.39 -29.29 10.39
CA ALA A 49 -20.08 -29.33 9.10
C ALA A 49 -19.10 -29.65 7.95
N VAL A 50 -17.91 -29.05 7.99
CA VAL A 50 -16.81 -29.32 7.04
C VAL A 50 -16.28 -30.75 7.20
N ALA A 51 -16.24 -31.30 8.42
CA ALA A 51 -15.84 -32.69 8.64
C ALA A 51 -16.92 -33.70 8.22
N ALA A 52 -18.20 -33.33 8.30
CA ALA A 52 -19.32 -34.20 7.98
C ALA A 52 -19.56 -34.37 6.48
N ASP A 53 -19.30 -33.33 5.67
CA ASP A 53 -19.50 -33.38 4.22
C ASP A 53 -18.27 -32.82 3.45
N PRO A 54 -17.47 -33.70 2.82
CA PRO A 54 -16.32 -33.30 2.02
C PRO A 54 -16.64 -32.39 0.82
N ASN A 55 -17.86 -32.43 0.27
CA ASN A 55 -18.25 -31.59 -0.85
C ASN A 55 -18.58 -30.17 -0.39
N LEU A 56 -19.32 -30.03 0.73
CA LEU A 56 -19.56 -28.73 1.37
C LEU A 56 -18.24 -28.11 1.86
N ALA A 57 -17.33 -28.94 2.39
CA ALA A 57 -15.99 -28.51 2.76
C ALA A 57 -15.21 -27.88 1.59
N LEU A 58 -15.29 -28.50 0.40
CA LEU A 58 -14.62 -28.00 -0.78
C LEU A 58 -15.22 -26.66 -1.26
N GLN A 59 -16.55 -26.58 -1.30
CA GLN A 59 -17.27 -25.35 -1.67
C GLN A 59 -16.95 -24.20 -0.72
N PHE A 60 -16.98 -24.45 0.59
CA PHE A 60 -16.61 -23.47 1.61
C PHE A 60 -15.16 -22.99 1.42
N LYS A 61 -14.20 -23.91 1.26
CA LYS A 61 -12.80 -23.56 1.01
C LYS A 61 -12.62 -22.72 -0.26
N GLN A 62 -13.26 -23.10 -1.36
CA GLN A 62 -13.19 -22.35 -2.62
C GLN A 62 -13.77 -20.94 -2.47
N ALA A 63 -14.92 -20.80 -1.82
CA ALA A 63 -15.54 -19.49 -1.57
C ALA A 63 -14.66 -18.58 -0.71
N VAL A 64 -14.03 -19.13 0.34
CA VAL A 64 -13.09 -18.37 1.19
C VAL A 64 -11.84 -17.95 0.40
N ILE A 65 -11.27 -18.85 -0.42
CA ILE A 65 -10.11 -18.53 -1.26
C ILE A 65 -10.46 -17.43 -2.29
N GLN A 66 -11.64 -17.52 -2.92
CA GLN A 66 -12.10 -16.51 -3.87
C GLN A 66 -12.30 -15.16 -3.19
N ALA A 67 -12.93 -15.13 -2.02
CA ALA A 67 -13.13 -13.89 -1.26
C ALA A 67 -11.79 -13.20 -0.92
N ALA A 68 -10.80 -13.98 -0.49
CA ALA A 68 -9.46 -13.46 -0.22
C ALA A 68 -8.77 -12.94 -1.49
N ALA A 69 -8.92 -13.64 -2.61
CA ALA A 69 -8.35 -13.23 -3.90
C ALA A 69 -8.99 -11.95 -4.44
N ASP A 70 -10.30 -11.80 -4.30
CA ASP A 70 -11.03 -10.60 -4.74
C ASP A 70 -10.68 -9.38 -3.90
N GLU A 71 -10.48 -9.55 -2.60
CA GLU A 71 -10.05 -8.45 -1.73
C GLU A 71 -8.66 -7.94 -2.13
N LYS A 72 -7.73 -8.88 -2.37
CA LYS A 72 -6.39 -8.53 -2.86
C LYS A 72 -6.44 -7.86 -4.24
N ARG A 73 -7.34 -8.26 -5.13
CA ARG A 73 -7.55 -7.60 -6.43
C ARG A 73 -8.05 -6.18 -6.25
N MET A 74 -9.05 -5.96 -5.40
CA MET A 74 -9.58 -4.63 -5.11
C MET A 74 -8.50 -3.71 -4.53
N GLU A 75 -7.65 -4.20 -3.63
CA GLU A 75 -6.53 -3.44 -3.10
C GLU A 75 -5.52 -3.06 -4.18
N LEU A 76 -5.14 -4.03 -5.04
CA LEU A 76 -4.23 -3.77 -6.16
C LEU A 76 -4.81 -2.77 -7.15
N ASP A 77 -6.10 -2.82 -7.43
CA ASP A 77 -6.75 -1.89 -8.36
C ASP A 77 -6.91 -0.50 -7.75
N ALA A 78 -7.20 -0.39 -6.46
CA ALA A 78 -7.16 0.88 -5.73
C ALA A 78 -5.76 1.50 -5.76
N LEU A 79 -4.72 0.69 -5.52
CA LEU A 79 -3.33 1.14 -5.60
C LEU A 79 -2.97 1.58 -7.02
N LYS A 80 -3.35 0.82 -8.05
CA LYS A 80 -3.16 1.21 -9.45
C LYS A 80 -3.87 2.51 -9.78
N ALA A 81 -5.10 2.71 -9.30
CA ALA A 81 -5.85 3.94 -9.53
C ALA A 81 -5.16 5.15 -8.88
N GLN A 82 -4.68 5.01 -7.64
CA GLN A 82 -3.88 6.05 -6.98
C GLN A 82 -2.58 6.33 -7.74
N LEU A 83 -1.88 5.29 -8.20
CA LEU A 83 -0.67 5.45 -9.00
C LEU A 83 -0.95 6.11 -10.35
N ALA A 84 -2.09 5.80 -11.00
CA ALA A 84 -2.50 6.41 -12.25
C ALA A 84 -2.85 7.89 -12.08
N ASP A 85 -3.53 8.26 -10.99
CA ASP A 85 -3.82 9.65 -10.64
C ASP A 85 -2.52 10.45 -10.42
N VAL A 86 -1.60 9.91 -9.63
CA VAL A 86 -0.27 10.50 -9.44
C VAL A 86 0.50 10.62 -10.76
N GLN A 87 0.40 9.63 -11.64
CA GLN A 87 1.03 9.69 -12.97
C GLN A 87 0.39 10.75 -13.87
N SER A 88 -0.94 10.91 -13.82
CA SER A 88 -1.68 11.91 -14.59
C SER A 88 -1.34 13.33 -14.13
N ALA A 89 -1.37 13.56 -12.81
CA ALA A 89 -0.94 14.82 -12.22
C ALA A 89 0.51 15.16 -12.61
N ARG A 90 1.42 14.16 -12.61
CA ARG A 90 2.81 14.34 -13.06
C ARG A 90 2.91 14.67 -14.56
N ALA A 91 2.13 14.01 -15.41
CA ALA A 91 2.10 14.29 -16.84
C ALA A 91 1.65 15.73 -17.09
N GLN A 92 0.61 16.17 -16.37
CA GLN A 92 0.12 17.54 -16.43
C GLN A 92 1.19 18.55 -15.98
N THR A 93 1.92 18.30 -14.89
CA THR A 93 3.01 19.18 -14.46
C THR A 93 4.13 19.27 -15.50
N VAL A 94 4.46 18.16 -16.17
CA VAL A 94 5.48 18.13 -17.24
C VAL A 94 4.99 18.87 -18.50
N GLU A 95 3.73 18.73 -18.88
CA GLU A 95 3.17 19.50 -20.00
C GLU A 95 3.11 21.00 -19.70
N LEU A 96 2.70 21.37 -18.48
CA LEU A 96 2.72 22.76 -18.01
C LEU A 96 4.15 23.33 -17.95
N ALA A 97 5.16 22.50 -17.62
CA ALA A 97 6.57 22.86 -17.68
C ALA A 97 7.05 23.16 -19.09
N LYS A 98 6.66 22.30 -20.05
CA LYS A 98 6.96 22.49 -21.47
C LYS A 98 6.25 23.73 -22.04
N ALA A 99 5.10 24.09 -21.49
CA ALA A 99 4.34 25.30 -21.85
C ALA A 99 4.88 26.59 -21.18
N GLY A 100 5.96 26.52 -20.40
CA GLY A 100 6.57 27.69 -19.76
C GLY A 100 5.80 28.25 -18.55
N SER A 101 4.87 27.46 -17.98
CA SER A 101 4.06 27.90 -16.83
C SER A 101 4.88 27.91 -15.54
N VAL A 102 4.73 28.98 -14.75
CA VAL A 102 5.31 29.12 -13.40
C VAL A 102 4.89 28.01 -12.44
N ILE A 103 3.73 27.36 -12.69
CA ILE A 103 3.22 26.24 -11.88
C ILE A 103 4.14 25.02 -11.95
N ALA A 104 4.87 24.85 -13.05
CA ALA A 104 5.79 23.73 -13.27
C ALA A 104 6.94 23.66 -12.27
N TRP A 105 7.33 24.81 -11.72
CA TRP A 105 8.40 24.91 -10.73
C TRP A 105 7.94 24.57 -9.32
N GLY A 106 6.64 24.37 -9.08
CA GLY A 106 6.12 24.08 -7.75
C GLY A 106 6.80 22.87 -7.09
N ALA A 107 6.87 21.73 -7.79
CA ALA A 107 7.50 20.51 -7.25
C ALA A 107 9.02 20.64 -7.02
N PRO A 108 9.83 21.19 -7.97
CA PRO A 108 11.23 21.52 -7.71
C PRO A 108 11.45 22.50 -6.56
N VAL A 109 10.69 23.58 -6.48
CA VAL A 109 10.84 24.62 -5.45
C VAL A 109 10.53 24.05 -4.06
N VAL A 110 9.42 23.33 -3.91
CA VAL A 110 9.08 22.67 -2.63
C VAL A 110 10.15 21.65 -2.24
N SER A 111 10.67 20.88 -3.20
CA SER A 111 11.77 19.93 -2.95
C SER A 111 13.02 20.63 -2.42
N VAL A 112 13.41 21.77 -3.00
CA VAL A 112 14.57 22.56 -2.56
C VAL A 112 14.32 23.13 -1.16
N ILE A 113 13.13 23.66 -0.87
CA ILE A 113 12.78 24.19 0.45
C ILE A 113 12.91 23.10 1.53
N ILE A 114 12.36 21.91 1.28
CA ILE A 114 12.43 20.79 2.23
C ILE A 114 13.88 20.33 2.41
N ALA A 115 14.64 20.20 1.32
CA ALA A 115 16.05 19.78 1.39
C ALA A 115 16.90 20.79 2.17
N VAL A 116 16.78 22.08 1.87
CA VAL A 116 17.49 23.14 2.59
C VAL A 116 17.08 23.14 4.07
N GLY A 117 15.77 23.08 4.37
CA GLY A 117 15.28 23.02 5.74
C GLY A 117 15.87 21.84 6.52
N PHE A 118 15.94 20.66 5.90
CA PHE A 118 16.53 19.47 6.52
C PHE A 118 18.01 19.64 6.83
N PHE A 119 18.81 20.10 5.86
CA PHE A 119 20.25 20.33 6.10
C PHE A 119 20.53 21.47 7.09
N VAL A 120 19.72 22.53 7.08
CA VAL A 120 19.81 23.61 8.08
C VAL A 120 19.49 23.07 9.48
N MET A 121 18.45 22.25 9.63
CA MET A 121 18.11 21.64 10.92
C MET A 121 19.23 20.74 11.43
N LEU A 122 19.78 19.86 10.58
CA LEU A 122 20.92 19.01 10.94
C LEU A 122 22.13 19.85 11.38
N TYR A 123 22.44 20.92 10.64
CA TYR A 123 23.52 21.83 10.99
C TYR A 123 23.31 22.50 12.36
N LEU A 124 22.08 22.95 12.66
CA LEU A 124 21.75 23.57 13.94
C LEU A 124 21.87 22.59 15.11
N ILE A 125 21.41 21.34 14.95
CA ILE A 125 21.53 20.31 16.00
C ILE A 125 22.99 19.97 16.28
N ILE A 126 23.84 19.92 15.26
CA ILE A 126 25.28 19.66 15.44
C ILE A 126 26.00 20.83 16.14
N ARG A 127 25.57 22.07 15.88
CA ARG A 127 26.25 23.28 16.36
C ARG A 127 25.69 23.86 17.66
N ARG A 128 24.46 23.53 18.05
CA ARG A 128 23.79 24.07 19.24
C ARG A 128 23.13 22.96 20.05
N GLU A 129 23.33 23.02 21.36
CA GLU A 129 22.60 22.16 22.28
C GLU A 129 21.13 22.59 22.33
N ILE A 130 20.25 21.59 22.20
CA ILE A 130 18.80 21.81 22.29
C ILE A 130 18.44 21.88 23.78
N PRO A 131 17.80 22.98 24.23
CA PRO A 131 17.34 23.12 25.61
C PRO A 131 16.45 21.95 26.02
N GLU A 132 16.60 21.42 27.23
CA GLU A 132 15.93 20.19 27.66
C GLU A 132 14.40 20.24 27.51
N GLY A 133 13.77 21.37 27.85
CA GLY A 133 12.33 21.56 27.71
C GLY A 133 11.81 21.59 26.26
N SER A 134 12.70 21.56 25.26
CA SER A 134 12.36 21.58 23.84
C SER A 134 12.86 20.35 23.06
N ARG A 135 13.55 19.41 23.72
CA ARG A 135 14.13 18.23 23.07
C ARG A 135 13.07 17.34 22.41
N ASP A 136 11.95 17.09 23.08
CA ASP A 136 10.87 16.27 22.53
C ASP A 136 10.24 16.92 21.29
N LEU A 137 10.00 18.22 21.37
CA LEU A 137 9.48 18.99 20.24
C LEU A 137 10.46 18.98 19.06
N ALA A 138 11.75 19.16 19.32
CA ALA A 138 12.79 19.11 18.29
C ALA A 138 12.89 17.73 17.63
N ASN A 139 12.78 16.65 18.41
CA ASN A 139 12.78 15.28 17.90
C ASN A 139 11.56 14.99 17.02
N ILE A 140 10.36 15.46 17.40
CA ILE A 140 9.14 15.35 16.58
C ILE A 140 9.31 16.09 15.26
N MET A 141 9.80 17.34 15.31
CA MET A 141 10.03 18.14 14.11
C MET A 141 11.10 17.52 13.20
N LEU A 142 12.18 16.97 13.78
CA LEU A 142 13.21 16.27 13.03
C LEU A 142 12.65 15.02 12.34
N GLY A 143 11.81 14.23 13.03
CA GLY A 143 11.15 13.06 12.44
C GLY A 143 10.20 13.42 11.29
N SER A 144 9.41 14.49 11.45
CA SER A 144 8.52 15.00 10.40
C SER A 144 9.28 15.53 9.18
N LEU A 145 10.35 16.30 9.40
CA LEU A 145 11.20 16.83 8.34
C LEU A 145 11.97 15.72 7.62
N GLY A 146 12.46 14.72 8.36
CA GLY A 146 13.07 13.51 7.81
C GLY A 146 12.10 12.74 6.91
N SER A 147 10.86 12.54 7.35
CA SER A 147 9.81 11.89 6.55
C SER A 147 9.48 12.68 5.28
N SER A 148 9.43 14.01 5.37
CA SER A 148 9.23 14.90 4.22
C SER A 148 10.39 14.81 3.22
N PHE A 149 11.63 14.76 3.71
CA PHE A 149 12.82 14.55 2.89
C PHE A 149 12.80 13.19 2.18
N THR A 150 12.43 12.11 2.86
CA THR A 150 12.22 10.80 2.23
C THR A 150 11.16 10.85 1.12
N GLY A 151 10.07 11.59 1.35
CA GLY A 151 9.04 11.83 0.33
C GLY A 151 9.58 12.53 -0.92
N VAL A 152 10.44 13.54 -0.75
CA VAL A 152 11.13 14.22 -1.86
C VAL A 152 12.04 13.24 -2.62
N VAL A 153 12.85 12.44 -1.93
CA VAL A 153 13.72 11.43 -2.58
C VAL A 153 12.88 10.42 -3.37
N ALA A 154 11.80 9.91 -2.79
CA ALA A 154 10.88 8.98 -3.44
C ALA A 154 10.21 9.58 -4.69
N TYR A 155 9.84 10.86 -4.63
CA TYR A 155 9.30 11.59 -5.78
C TYR A 155 10.27 11.57 -6.97
N TRP A 156 11.53 11.94 -6.75
CA TRP A 156 12.53 12.03 -7.81
C TRP A 156 12.96 10.66 -8.35
N VAL A 157 13.25 9.69 -7.46
CA VAL A 157 13.61 8.31 -7.86
C VAL A 157 12.48 7.65 -8.64
N GLY A 158 11.24 7.80 -8.17
CA GLY A 158 10.05 7.28 -8.85
C GLY A 158 9.81 7.93 -10.22
N SER A 159 10.10 9.22 -10.39
CA SER A 159 9.96 9.90 -11.68
C SER A 159 10.97 9.39 -12.72
N SER A 160 12.20 9.10 -12.29
CA SER A 160 13.27 8.59 -13.15
C SER A 160 12.96 7.18 -13.65
N ALA A 161 12.51 6.29 -12.76
CA ALA A 161 12.12 4.92 -13.14
C ALA A 161 10.93 4.89 -14.11
N GLY A 162 9.92 5.74 -13.87
CA GLY A 162 8.77 5.86 -14.79
C GLY A 162 9.16 6.43 -16.16
N SER A 163 10.13 7.35 -16.21
CA SER A 163 10.65 7.88 -17.48
C SER A 163 11.41 6.82 -18.27
N ALA A 164 12.22 5.99 -17.61
CA ALA A 164 12.95 4.89 -18.26
C ALA A 164 12.01 3.85 -18.89
N GLN A 165 10.91 3.48 -18.20
CA GLN A 165 9.91 2.57 -18.75
C GLN A 165 9.20 3.14 -19.98
N LYS A 166 8.83 4.44 -19.96
CA LYS A 166 8.23 5.10 -21.13
C LYS A 166 9.19 5.13 -22.31
N THR A 167 10.46 5.46 -22.10
CA THR A 167 11.48 5.47 -23.16
C THR A 167 11.69 4.07 -23.73
N ALA A 168 11.74 3.04 -22.89
CA ALA A 168 11.87 1.65 -23.33
C ALA A 168 10.66 1.19 -24.17
N ALA A 169 9.44 1.55 -23.76
CA ALA A 169 8.22 1.24 -24.50
C ALA A 169 8.19 1.94 -25.87
N LEU A 170 8.57 3.22 -25.93
CA LEU A 170 8.68 3.97 -27.19
C LEU A 170 9.75 3.38 -28.12
N ALA A 171 10.91 3.02 -27.58
CA ALA A 171 11.99 2.38 -28.35
C ALA A 171 11.65 0.96 -28.81
N ALA A 172 10.73 0.27 -28.12
CA ALA A 172 10.19 -1.01 -28.57
C ALA A 172 9.15 -0.82 -29.69
N ALA A 173 8.26 0.16 -29.56
CA ALA A 173 7.27 0.49 -30.58
C ALA A 173 7.90 0.98 -31.89
N SER A 174 9.00 1.74 -31.83
CA SER A 174 9.71 2.22 -33.02
C SER A 174 10.56 1.17 -33.74
N ARG A 175 10.75 -0.02 -33.15
CA ARG A 175 11.48 -1.14 -33.75
C ARG A 175 10.56 -2.20 -34.37
N GLY A 176 9.25 -2.08 -34.15
CA GLY A 176 8.24 -3.04 -34.60
C GLY A 176 7.36 -2.57 -35.75
N GLY A 177 7.66 -1.40 -36.35
CA GLY A 177 7.02 -0.89 -37.57
C GLY A 177 8.06 -0.57 -38.63
#